data_AF-A0A7Y3KDB7-F1
#
_entry.id   AF-A0A7Y3KDB7-F1
#
_cell.length_a   1.000
_cell.length_b   1.000
_cell.length_c   1.000
_cell.angle_alpha   90.00
_cell.angle_beta   90.00
_cell.angle_gamma   90.00
#
_symmetry.space_group_name_H-M   'P 1'
#
loop_
_entity.id
_entity.type
_entity.pdbx_description
1 polymer ?
#
loop_
_entity_poly.entity_id
_entity_poly.type
_entity_poly.pdbx_seq_one_letter_code
_entity_poly.pdbx_strand_id
1 'polypeptide(L)'
;MILDFGFWTREERQTVQQLFSQKGIVTELHYCKMDHTTWLRAIEKRNQHRQAFATKEYFVDENIKQIAMNMFEEPADDEVDVLIDHRFDE
;
A
#
# COMPACT_ATOMS: atom_id res chain seq x y z
N MET A 1 -11.92 -10.94 -7.45
CA MET A 1 -10.58 -11.28 -6.93
C MET A 1 -9.98 -9.99 -6.41
N ILE A 2 -9.37 -10.01 -5.22
CA ILE A 2 -8.67 -8.85 -4.66
C ILE A 2 -7.18 -9.20 -4.66
N LEU A 3 -6.36 -8.31 -5.21
CA LEU A 3 -4.91 -8.42 -5.17
C LEU A 3 -4.42 -7.37 -4.17
N ASP A 4 -3.89 -7.80 -3.03
CA ASP A 4 -3.37 -6.91 -1.97
C ASP A 4 -1.84 -6.81 -1.97
N PHE A 5 -1.24 -6.98 -3.15
CA PHE A 5 0.21 -6.95 -3.34
C PHE A 5 0.63 -5.70 -4.15
N GLY A 6 1.69 -5.03 -3.69
CA GLY A 6 2.89 -4.77 -4.51
C GLY A 6 2.84 -3.94 -5.80
N PHE A 7 1.75 -3.29 -6.22
CA PHE A 7 1.79 -2.39 -7.40
C PHE A 7 2.31 -0.99 -7.04
N TRP A 8 3.57 -0.96 -6.62
CA TRP A 8 4.18 0.19 -5.97
C TRP A 8 4.53 1.29 -6.96
N THR A 9 4.83 0.93 -8.21
CA THR A 9 5.12 1.90 -9.26
C THR A 9 3.95 2.07 -10.23
N ARG A 10 3.90 3.22 -10.90
CA ARG A 10 2.94 3.46 -11.99
C ARG A 10 3.12 2.46 -13.13
N GLU A 11 4.36 2.09 -13.46
CA GLU A 11 4.66 1.11 -14.50
C GLU A 11 4.05 -0.25 -14.19
N GLU A 12 4.15 -0.72 -12.95
CA GLU A 12 3.56 -1.99 -12.51
C GLU A 12 2.03 -1.96 -12.62
N ARG A 13 1.39 -0.88 -12.15
CA ARG A 13 -0.08 -0.71 -12.24
C ARG A 13 -0.55 -0.72 -13.68
N GLN A 14 0.11 0.02 -14.57
CA GLN A 14 -0.22 0.08 -15.99
C GLN A 14 -0.03 -1.28 -16.68
N THR A 15 1.08 -1.97 -16.38
CA THR A 15 1.38 -3.29 -16.95
C THR A 15 0.29 -4.30 -16.61
N VAL A 16 -0.15 -4.31 -15.36
CA VAL A 16 -1.18 -5.23 -14.87
C VAL A 16 -2.56 -4.89 -15.43
N GLN A 17 -2.92 -3.60 -15.47
CA GLN A 17 -4.16 -3.14 -16.08
C GLN A 17 -4.24 -3.55 -17.57
N GLN A 18 -3.16 -3.35 -18.32
CA GLN A 18 -3.09 -3.74 -19.73
C GLN A 18 -3.19 -5.25 -19.91
N LEU A 19 -2.48 -6.04 -19.11
CA LEU A 19 -2.52 -7.51 -19.16
C LEU A 19 -3.94 -8.05 -18.95
N PHE A 20 -4.68 -7.49 -17.99
CA PHE A 20 -6.06 -7.89 -17.73
C PHE A 20 -7.03 -7.38 -18.80
N SER A 21 -6.87 -6.14 -19.26
CA SER A 21 -7.67 -5.56 -20.34
C SER A 21 -7.56 -6.39 -21.63
N GLN A 22 -6.37 -6.85 -22.01
CA GLN A 22 -6.15 -7.75 -23.16
C GLN A 22 -6.90 -9.09 -23.05
N LYS A 23 -7.27 -9.49 -21.83
CA LYS A 23 -8.05 -10.70 -21.55
C LYS A 23 -9.55 -10.42 -21.38
N GLY A 24 -9.98 -9.17 -21.61
CA GLY A 24 -11.36 -8.74 -21.41
C GLY A 24 -11.77 -8.67 -19.93
N ILE A 25 -10.80 -8.56 -19.01
CA ILE A 25 -11.06 -8.48 -17.57
C ILE A 25 -11.05 -7.01 -17.16
N VAL A 26 -12.15 -6.57 -16.57
CA VAL A 26 -12.27 -5.23 -15.96
C VAL A 26 -11.58 -5.23 -14.60
N THR A 27 -10.82 -4.17 -14.32
CA THR A 27 -10.07 -3.98 -13.08
C THR A 27 -10.38 -2.62 -12.48
N GLU A 28 -10.36 -2.53 -11.16
CA GLU A 28 -10.45 -1.27 -10.43
C GLU A 28 -9.21 -1.10 -9.53
N LEU A 29 -8.68 0.12 -9.45
CA LEU A 29 -7.66 0.50 -8.48
C LEU A 29 -8.32 1.14 -7.25
N HIS A 30 -8.23 0.43 -6.13
CA HIS A 30 -8.67 0.93 -4.83
C HIS A 30 -7.44 1.41 -4.07
N TYR A 31 -7.31 2.72 -3.89
CA TYR A 31 -6.15 3.32 -3.23
C TYR A 31 -6.49 3.74 -1.79
N CYS A 32 -5.86 3.06 -0.82
CA CYS A 32 -5.93 3.45 0.60
C CYS A 32 -4.89 4.53 0.89
N LYS A 33 -5.32 5.79 0.82
CA LYS A 33 -4.46 6.93 1.12
C LYS A 33 -4.20 7.02 2.62
N MET A 34 -2.94 7.20 2.96
CA MET A 34 -2.47 7.36 4.33
C MET A 34 -1.30 8.34 4.32
N ASP A 35 -1.34 9.33 5.19
CA ASP A 35 -0.22 10.25 5.33
C ASP A 35 0.99 9.55 5.98
N HIS A 36 2.17 10.09 5.72
CA HIS A 36 3.43 9.52 6.21
C HIS A 36 3.49 9.40 7.74
N THR A 37 2.91 10.35 8.48
CA THR A 37 2.96 10.34 9.94
C THR A 37 2.07 9.23 10.51
N THR A 38 0.86 9.08 9.97
CA THR A 38 -0.03 7.98 10.32
C THR A 38 0.60 6.62 9.99
N TRP A 39 1.24 6.50 8.83
CA TRP A 39 1.92 5.28 8.42
C TRP A 39 3.06 4.89 9.39
N LEU A 40 3.90 5.85 9.78
CA LEU A 40 4.96 5.63 10.78
C LEU A 40 4.38 5.16 12.13
N ARG A 41 3.33 5.82 12.63
CA ARG A 41 2.65 5.45 13.88
C ARG A 41 2.05 4.05 13.81
N ALA A 42 1.46 3.68 12.68
CA ALA A 42 0.88 2.36 12.47
C ALA A 42 1.95 1.25 12.50
N ILE A 43 3.10 1.49 11.86
CA ILE A 43 4.25 0.56 11.89
C ILE A 43 4.79 0.41 13.31
N GLU A 44 4.98 1.52 14.02
CA GLU A 44 5.46 1.49 15.40
C GLU A 44 4.52 0.69 16.31
N LYS A 45 3.21 0.96 16.23
CA LYS A 45 2.18 0.24 16.99
C LYS A 45 2.21 -1.27 16.70
N ARG A 46 2.36 -1.65 15.43
CA ARG A 46 2.48 -3.07 15.03
C ARG A 46 3.75 -3.71 15.59
N ASN A 47 4.89 -3.05 15.46
CA ASN A 47 6.17 -3.57 15.97
C ASN A 47 6.14 -3.74 17.50
N GLN A 48 5.54 -2.80 18.23
CA GLN A 48 5.33 -2.91 19.68
C GLN A 48 4.39 -4.06 20.03
N HIS A 49 3.27 -4.22 19.30
CA HIS A 49 2.35 -5.34 19.49
C HIS A 49 3.05 -6.68 19.28
N ARG A 50 3.84 -6.80 18.20
CA ARG A 50 4.66 -7.98 17.93
C ARG A 50 5.61 -8.30 19.09
N GLN A 51 6.28 -7.29 19.63
CA GLN A 51 7.19 -7.47 20.76
C GLN A 51 6.46 -7.88 22.04
N ALA A 52 5.31 -7.26 22.33
CA ALA A 52 4.53 -7.53 23.54
C ALA A 52 3.90 -8.93 23.54
N PHE A 53 3.42 -9.40 22.38
CA PHE A 53 2.69 -10.66 22.26
C PHE A 53 3.49 -11.79 21.57
N ALA A 54 4.77 -11.55 21.27
CA ALA A 54 5.65 -12.48 20.55
C ALA A 54 5.01 -13.05 19.27
N THR A 55 4.26 -12.22 18.54
CA THR A 55 3.61 -12.65 17.29
C THR A 55 4.65 -12.91 16.20
N LYS A 56 4.29 -13.77 15.25
CA LYS A 56 5.15 -14.10 14.08
C LYS A 56 5.08 -13.05 12.97
N GLU A 57 4.52 -11.88 13.25
CA GLU A 57 4.44 -10.80 12.28
C GLU A 57 5.84 -10.36 11.84
N TYR A 58 5.97 -9.92 10.60
CA TYR A 58 7.21 -9.35 10.10
C TYR A 58 7.52 -8.03 10.81
N PHE A 59 8.73 -7.90 11.36
CA PHE A 59 9.21 -6.68 11.99
C PHE A 59 9.70 -5.71 10.92
N VAL A 60 9.22 -4.47 10.98
CA VAL A 60 9.56 -3.45 9.98
C VAL A 60 10.53 -2.46 10.61
N ASP A 61 11.80 -2.56 10.25
CA ASP A 61 12.86 -1.65 10.71
C ASP A 61 12.96 -0.38 9.86
N GLU A 62 13.91 0.49 10.21
CA GLU A 62 14.14 1.73 9.47
C GLU A 62 14.57 1.49 8.02
N ASN A 63 15.43 0.50 7.78
CA ASN A 63 15.90 0.21 6.43
C ASN A 63 14.75 -0.24 5.51
N ILE A 64 13.85 -1.08 6.01
CA ILE A 64 12.66 -1.52 5.26
C ILE A 64 11.74 -0.33 4.99
N LYS A 65 11.54 0.57 5.95
CA LYS A 65 10.73 1.78 5.74
C LYS A 65 11.31 2.66 4.64
N GLN A 66 12.62 2.88 4.64
CA GLN A 66 13.29 3.68 3.62
C GLN A 66 13.17 3.03 2.23
N ILE A 67 13.35 1.72 2.12
CA ILE A 67 13.13 0.99 0.86
C ILE A 67 11.69 1.19 0.36
N ALA A 68 10.70 1.04 1.24
CA ALA A 68 9.29 1.24 0.88
C ALA A 68 9.01 2.65 0.40
N MET A 69 9.47 3.66 1.14
CA MET A 69 9.27 5.08 0.78
C MET A 69 9.96 5.45 -0.54
N ASN A 70 11.12 4.88 -0.84
CA ASN A 70 11.87 5.18 -2.06
C ASN A 70 11.31 4.49 -3.31
N MET A 71 10.64 3.34 -3.13
CA MET A 71 10.08 2.58 -4.25
C MET A 71 8.62 2.96 -4.58
N PHE A 72 7.86 3.48 -3.60
CA PHE A 72 6.45 3.74 -3.78
C PHE A 72 6.19 5.04 -4.57
N GLU A 73 5.38 4.92 -5.62
CA GLU A 73 4.85 6.03 -6.40
C GLU A 73 3.35 6.15 -6.12
N GLU A 74 2.94 7.23 -5.46
CA GLU A 74 1.52 7.51 -5.21
C GLU A 74 0.76 7.54 -6.54
N PRO A 75 -0.37 6.83 -6.66
CA PRO A 75 -1.17 6.84 -7.89
C PRO A 75 -1.73 8.23 -8.15
N ALA A 76 -1.73 8.62 -9.41
CA ALA A 76 -2.36 9.86 -9.85
C ALA A 76 -3.89 9.72 -9.81
N ASP A 77 -4.59 10.86 -9.72
CA ASP A 77 -6.05 10.90 -9.61
C ASP A 77 -6.76 10.20 -10.80
N ASP A 78 -6.13 10.15 -11.97
CA ASP A 78 -6.64 9.48 -13.16
C ASP A 78 -6.42 7.95 -13.17
N GLU A 79 -5.63 7.42 -12.23
CA GLU A 79 -5.41 5.98 -12.06
C GLU A 79 -6.41 5.35 -11.07
N VAL A 80 -6.99 6.14 -10.16
CA VAL A 80 -7.74 5.65 -8.99
C VAL A 80 -9.24 5.60 -9.29
N ASP A 81 -9.81 4.40 -9.23
CA ASP A 81 -11.27 4.22 -9.33
C ASP A 81 -11.96 4.47 -7.99
N VAL A 82 -11.31 4.08 -6.88
CA VAL A 82 -11.84 4.24 -5.52
C VAL A 82 -10.75 4.75 -4.58
N LEU A 83 -10.92 5.96 -4.04
CA LEU A 83 -10.06 6.52 -3.00
C LEU A 83 -10.63 6.20 -1.62
N ILE A 84 -9.81 5.57 -0.77
CA ILE A 84 -10.12 5.30 0.64
C ILE A 84 -9.20 6.17 1.48
N ASP A 85 -9.71 7.32 1.93
CA ASP A 85 -8.99 8.27 2.76
C ASP A 85 -9.32 8.02 4.23
N HIS A 86 -8.46 7.24 4.91
CA HIS A 86 -8.57 7.05 6.36
C HIS A 86 -7.91 8.23 7.07
N ARG A 87 -8.63 9.35 7.14
CA ARG A 87 -8.32 10.37 8.15
C ARG A 87 -8.63 9.75 9.50
N PHE A 88 -7.59 9.47 10.28
CA PHE A 88 -7.80 9.18 11.69
C PHE A 88 -8.22 10.50 12.33
N ASP A 89 -9.53 10.66 12.58
CA ASP A 89 -10.00 11.67 13.53
C ASP A 89 -9.31 11.39 14.87
N GLU A 90 -8.67 12.43 15.42
CA GLU A 90 -7.83 12.38 16.64
C GLU A 90 -8.57 11.89 17.89
#